data_AF-A0A924GIL3-F1
#
_entry.id   AF-A0A924GIL3-F1
#
_cell.length_a   1.000
_cell.length_b   1.000
_cell.length_c   1.000
_cell.angle_alpha   90.00
_cell.angle_beta   90.00
_cell.angle_gamma   90.00
#
_symmetry.space_group_name_H-M   'P 1'
#
loop_
_entity.id
_entity.type
_entity.pdbx_description
1 polymer ?
#
loop_
_entity_poly.entity_id
_entity_poly.type
_entity_poly.pdbx_seq_one_letter_code
_entity_poly.pdbx_strand_id
1 'polypeptide(L)'
;MPDSESYVIVGAGLAGASAAKTLRQEGFTGPIRLIGAEAHRAYDRPPLSKDYLSGAADRDSVFVYPEDWYAEHDVELLLGTPVTRIDAARRLIHTDAGKELAYSKLLLATG
;
A
#
# COMPACT_ATOMS: atom_id res chain seq x y z
N MET A 1 3.92 -12.23 25.57
CA MET A 1 3.71 -12.59 24.15
C MET A 1 4.29 -11.45 23.35
N PRO A 2 5.10 -11.64 22.29
CA PRO A 2 5.45 -10.49 21.48
C PRO A 2 4.13 -10.06 20.80
N ASP A 3 3.62 -8.89 21.17
CA ASP A 3 2.68 -8.17 20.32
C ASP A 3 3.37 -8.07 18.96
N SER A 4 2.95 -8.88 17.98
CA SER A 4 3.56 -8.86 16.65
C SER A 4 3.43 -7.45 16.09
N GLU A 5 4.54 -6.72 16.03
CA GLU A 5 4.60 -5.36 15.52
C GLU A 5 3.99 -5.36 14.11
N SER A 6 3.06 -4.44 13.85
CA SER A 6 2.35 -4.33 12.58
C SER A 6 2.57 -2.96 11.95
N TYR A 7 2.84 -2.96 10.65
CA TYR A 7 2.94 -1.74 9.85
C TYR A 7 1.67 -1.54 9.04
N VAL A 8 1.13 -0.32 9.11
CA VAL A 8 0.10 0.15 8.19
C VAL A 8 0.70 1.25 7.33
N ILE A 9 0.57 1.11 6.02
CA ILE A 9 1.05 2.06 5.02
C ILE A 9 -0.17 2.62 4.30
N VAL A 10 -0.41 3.91 4.45
CA VAL A 10 -1.54 4.62 3.82
C VAL A 10 -1.06 5.28 2.54
N GLY A 11 -1.50 4.77 1.40
CA GLY A 11 -1.08 5.15 0.06
C GLY A 11 -0.45 3.99 -0.69
N ALA A 12 -1.21 3.35 -1.58
CA ALA A 12 -0.75 2.22 -2.42
C ALA A 12 -0.10 2.66 -3.74
N GLY A 13 0.58 3.81 -3.74
CA GLY A 13 1.40 4.28 -4.87
C GLY A 13 2.83 3.73 -4.82
N LEU A 14 3.71 4.26 -5.68
CA LEU A 14 5.12 3.86 -5.76
C LEU A 14 5.84 3.92 -4.40
N ALA A 15 5.61 4.99 -3.63
CA ALA A 15 6.22 5.17 -2.32
C ALA A 15 5.80 4.08 -1.33
N GLY A 16 4.50 3.79 -1.23
CA GLY A 16 3.99 2.79 -0.29
C GLY A 16 4.37 1.36 -0.67
N ALA A 17 4.31 1.02 -1.97
CA ALA A 17 4.72 -0.28 -2.45
C ALA A 17 6.24 -0.51 -2.27
N SER A 18 7.06 0.51 -2.52
CA SER A 18 8.50 0.45 -2.25
C SER A 18 8.78 0.27 -0.76
N ALA A 19 8.08 0.98 0.11
CA ALA A 19 8.22 0.81 1.57
C ALA A 19 7.86 -0.60 2.03
N ALA A 20 6.77 -1.19 1.52
CA ALA A 20 6.39 -2.57 1.83
C ALA A 20 7.47 -3.57 1.41
N LYS A 21 8.03 -3.42 0.20
CA LYS A 21 9.15 -4.22 -0.29
C LYS A 21 10.38 -4.06 0.60
N THR A 22 10.77 -2.83 0.93
CA THR A 22 11.94 -2.56 1.77
C THR A 22 11.79 -3.18 3.15
N LEU A 23 10.62 -3.08 3.79
CA LEU A 23 10.37 -3.75 5.08
C LEU A 23 10.63 -5.26 4.99
N ARG A 24 10.15 -5.92 3.93
CA ARG A 24 10.41 -7.35 3.72
C ARG A 24 11.89 -7.66 3.45
N GLN A 25 12.56 -6.84 2.64
CA GLN A 25 13.99 -7.00 2.35
C GLN A 25 14.88 -6.81 3.59
N GLU A 26 14.51 -5.91 4.49
CA GLU A 26 15.19 -5.66 5.77
C GLU A 26 14.83 -6.70 6.85
N GLY A 27 14.06 -7.73 6.50
CA GLY A 27 13.76 -8.86 7.39
C GLY A 27 12.61 -8.63 8.36
N PHE A 28 11.77 -7.61 8.16
CA PHE A 28 10.54 -7.48 8.94
C PHE A 28 9.57 -8.60 8.57
N THR A 29 9.16 -9.40 9.55
CA THR A 29 8.26 -10.56 9.38
C THR A 29 6.86 -10.33 9.95
N GLY A 30 6.61 -9.17 10.56
CA GLY A 30 5.30 -8.83 11.10
C GLY A 30 4.27 -8.51 10.01
N PRO A 31 2.99 -8.29 10.38
CA PRO A 31 1.95 -7.93 9.43
C PRO A 31 2.24 -6.57 8.76
N ILE A 32 2.11 -6.52 7.43
CA ILE A 32 2.14 -5.28 6.65
C ILE A 32 0.79 -5.12 5.96
N ARG A 33 0.13 -3.98 6.16
CA ARG A 33 -1.06 -3.58 5.41
C ARG A 33 -0.74 -2.39 4.52
N LEU A 34 -0.91 -2.54 3.22
CA LEU A 34 -0.80 -1.47 2.24
C LEU A 34 -2.19 -1.05 1.78
N ILE A 35 -2.57 0.19 2.08
CA ILE A 35 -3.95 0.67 1.87
C ILE A 35 -3.96 1.75 0.79
N GLY A 36 -4.77 1.55 -0.25
CA GLY A 36 -4.93 2.49 -1.36
C GLY A 36 -6.36 3.02 -1.44
N ALA A 37 -6.50 4.32 -1.69
CA ALA A 37 -7.80 4.92 -2.01
C ALA A 37 -8.29 4.53 -3.42
N GLU A 38 -7.36 4.27 -4.34
CA GLU A 38 -7.66 3.83 -5.71
C GLU A 38 -7.92 2.31 -5.77
N ALA A 39 -8.68 1.86 -6.77
CA ALA A 39 -8.98 0.44 -7.00
C ALA A 39 -7.83 -0.32 -7.71
N HIS A 40 -6.65 0.30 -7.82
CA HIS A 40 -5.51 -0.22 -8.57
C HIS A 40 -4.31 -0.38 -7.65
N ARG A 41 -3.54 -1.46 -7.86
CA ARG A 41 -2.23 -1.66 -7.24
C ARG A 41 -1.24 -0.61 -7.74
N ALA A 42 -0.12 -0.43 -7.03
CA ALA A 42 0.86 0.59 -7.36
C ALA A 42 1.29 0.54 -8.83
N TYR A 43 1.22 1.69 -9.49
CA TYR A 43 1.62 1.89 -10.88
C TYR A 43 2.48 3.15 -11.01
N ASP A 44 3.30 3.16 -12.06
CA ASP A 44 4.08 4.32 -12.46
C ASP A 44 3.17 5.33 -13.13
N ARG A 45 3.09 6.51 -12.51
CA ARG A 45 2.35 7.66 -13.05
C ARG A 45 2.99 8.28 -14.32
N PRO A 46 4.34 8.35 -14.49
CA PRO A 46 4.94 9.03 -15.65
C PRO A 46 4.58 8.47 -17.04
N PRO A 47 4.49 7.15 -17.26
CA PRO A 47 4.05 6.58 -18.54
C PRO A 47 2.60 6.96 -18.90
N LEU A 48 1.75 7.27 -17.92
CA LEU A 48 0.33 7.55 -18.14
C LEU A 48 0.05 8.81 -18.95
N SER A 49 0.98 9.76 -19.01
CA SER A 49 0.89 10.95 -19.86
C SER A 49 1.76 10.85 -21.12
N LYS A 50 2.35 9.68 -21.40
CA LYS A 50 3.33 9.45 -22.46
C LYS A 50 3.02 8.13 -23.17
N ASP A 51 3.86 7.12 -22.99
CA ASP A 51 3.86 5.88 -23.76
C ASP A 51 2.57 5.07 -23.57
N TYR A 52 1.96 5.11 -22.38
CA TYR A 52 0.66 4.47 -22.16
C TYR A 52 -0.46 5.23 -22.88
N LEU A 53 -0.45 6.57 -22.83
CA LEU A 53 -1.45 7.40 -23.50
C LEU A 53 -1.36 7.31 -25.03
N SER A 54 -0.15 7.16 -25.56
CA SER A 54 0.09 6.97 -27.00
C SER A 54 -0.17 5.54 -27.49
N GLY A 55 -0.44 4.60 -26.57
CA GLY A 55 -0.64 3.18 -26.88
C GLY A 55 0.65 2.40 -27.17
N ALA A 56 1.83 2.99 -26.87
CA ALA A 56 3.13 2.35 -27.03
C ALA A 56 3.52 1.43 -25.85
N ALA A 57 2.82 1.54 -24.72
CA ALA A 57 3.03 0.70 -23.54
C ALA A 57 1.75 -0.07 -23.17
N ASP A 58 1.91 -1.37 -22.89
CA ASP A 58 0.81 -2.22 -22.44
C ASP A 58 0.38 -1.89 -21.00
N ARG A 59 -0.87 -2.17 -20.66
CA ARG A 59 -1.42 -1.92 -19.32
C ARG A 59 -0.61 -2.58 -18.20
N ASP A 60 -0.14 -3.80 -18.40
CA ASP A 60 0.59 -4.50 -17.34
C ASP A 60 1.99 -3.91 -17.10
N SER A 61 2.54 -3.21 -18.09
CA SER A 61 3.87 -2.61 -18.01
C SER A 61 3.93 -1.41 -17.07
N VAL A 62 2.79 -0.80 -16.72
CA VAL A 62 2.75 0.37 -15.83
C VAL A 62 2.72 -0.02 -14.35
N PHE A 63 2.45 -1.27 -13.98
CA PHE A 63 2.40 -1.66 -12.57
C PHE A 63 3.80 -1.87 -11.98
N VAL A 64 4.01 -1.34 -10.77
CA VAL A 64 5.31 -1.42 -10.05
C VAL A 64 5.65 -2.86 -9.69
N TYR A 65 4.66 -3.63 -9.28
CA TYR A 65 4.78 -5.06 -8.99
C TYR A 65 3.64 -5.84 -9.66
N PRO A 66 3.89 -7.10 -10.04
CA PRO A 66 2.86 -8.08 -10.33
C PRO A 66 1.83 -8.22 -9.20
N GLU A 67 0.65 -8.80 -9.50
CA GLU A 67 -0.44 -8.96 -8.53
C GLU A 67 -0.09 -9.91 -7.39
N ASP A 68 0.50 -11.03 -7.76
CA ASP A 68 0.91 -12.13 -6.89
C ASP A 68 2.02 -11.71 -5.92
N TRP A 69 2.88 -10.76 -6.32
CA TRP A 69 3.99 -10.27 -5.49
C TRP A 69 3.55 -9.91 -4.07
N TYR A 70 2.40 -9.24 -3.90
CA TYR A 70 1.91 -8.82 -2.58
C TYR A 70 1.59 -10.03 -1.69
N ALA A 71 0.88 -11.03 -2.23
CA ALA A 71 0.54 -12.24 -1.49
C ALA A 71 1.78 -13.10 -1.20
N GLU A 72 2.70 -13.22 -2.17
CA GLU A 72 3.97 -13.94 -2.02
C GLU A 72 4.89 -13.34 -0.95
N HIS A 73 4.74 -12.05 -0.68
CA HIS A 73 5.53 -11.33 0.33
C HIS A 73 4.71 -11.00 1.59
N ASP A 74 3.59 -11.69 1.85
CA ASP A 74 2.74 -11.49 3.03
C ASP A 74 2.33 -10.02 3.25
N VAL A 75 2.06 -9.28 2.17
CA VAL A 75 1.56 -7.89 2.21
C VAL A 75 0.05 -7.90 1.96
N GLU A 76 -0.72 -7.53 2.99
CA GLU A 76 -2.16 -7.36 2.86
C GLU A 76 -2.46 -6.08 2.08
N LEU A 77 -2.91 -6.23 0.83
CA LEU A 77 -3.26 -5.11 -0.05
C LEU A 77 -4.76 -4.78 0.06
N LEU A 78 -5.08 -3.59 0.58
CA LEU A 78 -6.45 -3.08 0.71
C LEU A 78 -6.68 -1.93 -0.28
N LEU A 79 -7.22 -2.24 -1.45
CA LEU A 79 -7.52 -1.26 -2.50
C LEU A 79 -8.94 -0.69 -2.35
N GLY A 80 -9.21 0.44 -2.99
CA GLY A 80 -10.52 1.10 -2.92
C GLY A 80 -10.95 1.40 -1.48
N THR A 81 -10.00 1.59 -0.57
CA THR A 81 -10.21 1.76 0.86
C THR A 81 -9.58 3.09 1.33
N PRO A 82 -10.18 4.25 1.00
CA PRO A 82 -9.73 5.54 1.50
C PRO A 82 -9.66 5.56 3.03
N VAL A 83 -8.51 6.00 3.57
CA VAL A 83 -8.37 6.30 5.00
C VAL A 83 -8.82 7.74 5.24
N THR A 84 -9.80 7.92 6.12
CA THR A 84 -10.48 9.20 6.36
C THR A 84 -10.05 9.87 7.66
N ARG A 85 -9.58 9.10 8.65
CA ARG A 85 -9.14 9.63 9.95
C ARG A 85 -8.02 8.77 10.55
N ILE A 86 -7.14 9.42 11.31
CA ILE A 86 -6.12 8.77 12.15
C ILE A 86 -6.41 9.13 13.60
N ASP A 87 -6.51 8.12 14.46
CA ASP A 87 -6.60 8.25 15.91
C ASP A 87 -5.25 7.85 16.52
N ALA A 88 -4.34 8.83 16.66
CA ALA A 88 -2.99 8.56 17.13
C ALA A 88 -2.94 8.12 18.61
N ALA A 89 -3.92 8.55 19.42
CA ALA A 89 -4.00 8.16 20.83
C ALA A 89 -4.36 6.69 20.99
N ARG A 90 -5.30 6.19 20.17
CA ARG A 90 -5.70 4.78 20.15
C ARG A 90 -4.87 3.92 19.18
N ARG A 91 -3.99 4.54 18.38
CA ARG A 91 -3.24 3.93 17.27
C ARG A 91 -4.14 3.20 16.27
N LEU A 92 -5.19 3.89 15.83
CA LEU A 92 -6.15 3.39 14.86
C LEU A 92 -6.18 4.30 13.63
N ILE A 93 -6.49 3.71 12.48
CA ILE A 93 -6.98 4.44 11.31
C ILE A 93 -8.44 4.07 11.06
N HIS A 94 -9.18 4.99 10.46
CA HIS A 94 -10.56 4.80 10.04
C HIS A 94 -10.65 4.86 8.52
N THR A 95 -11.38 3.92 7.93
CA THR A 95 -11.67 3.92 6.50
C THR A 95 -13.01 4.57 6.20
N ASP A 96 -13.26 4.93 4.95
CA ASP A 96 -14.55 5.43 4.47
C ASP A 96 -15.72 4.45 4.68
N ALA A 97 -15.45 3.14 4.60
CA ALA A 97 -16.38 2.07 4.94
C ALA A 97 -16.68 1.94 6.45
N GLY A 98 -16.14 2.83 7.30
CA GLY A 98 -16.36 2.81 8.75
C GLY A 98 -15.54 1.75 9.50
N LYS A 99 -14.57 1.10 8.85
CA LYS A 99 -13.69 0.10 9.49
C LYS A 99 -12.59 0.79 10.29
N GLU A 100 -12.33 0.28 11.50
CA GLU A 100 -11.16 0.67 12.30
C GLU A 100 -10.03 -0.36 12.11
N LEU A 101 -8.80 0.10 11.86
CA LEU A 101 -7.62 -0.76 11.76
C LEU A 101 -6.54 -0.28 12.74
N ALA A 102 -6.10 -1.18 13.62
CA ALA A 102 -5.00 -0.92 14.54
C ALA A 102 -3.63 -1.04 13.85
N TYR A 103 -2.67 -0.26 14.34
CA TYR A 103 -1.29 -0.29 13.89
C TYR A 103 -0.29 -0.17 15.05
N SER A 104 0.89 -0.76 14.88
CA SER A 104 2.04 -0.48 15.75
C SER A 104 2.85 0.69 15.20
N LYS A 105 3.01 0.73 13.88
CA LYS A 105 3.69 1.78 13.10
C LYS A 105 2.82 2.18 11.91
N LEU A 106 2.79 3.48 11.62
CA LEU A 106 2.01 4.07 10.53
C LEU A 106 2.94 4.84 9.61
N LEU A 107 2.86 4.57 8.31
CA LEU A 107 3.53 5.33 7.26
C LEU A 107 2.47 6.02 6.39
N LEU A 108 2.61 7.33 6.18
CA LEU A 108 1.79 8.10 5.25
C LEU A 108 2.55 8.28 3.94
N ALA A 109 2.03 7.67 2.88
CA ALA A 109 2.56 7.66 1.53
C ALA A 109 1.47 8.08 0.52
N THR A 110 0.64 9.07 0.90
CA THR A 110 -0.57 9.50 0.17
C THR A 110 -0.32 10.39 -1.05
N GLY A 111 0.94 10.48 -1.52
CA GLY A 111 1.35 11.28 -2.68
C GLY A 111 1.28 10.55 -4.01
#